data_AF-A0AAI9CLI0-F1
#
_entry.id   AF-A0AAI9CLI0-F1
#
_cell.length_a   1.000
_cell.length_b   1.000
_cell.length_c   1.000
_cell.angle_alpha   90.00
_cell.angle_beta   90.00
_cell.angle_gamma   90.00
#
_symmetry.space_group_name_H-M   'P 1'
#
loop_
_entity.id
_entity.type
_entity.pdbx_description
1 polymer ?
#
loop_
_entity_poly.entity_id
_entity_poly.type
_entity_poly.pdbx_seq_one_letter_code
_entity_poly.pdbx_strand_id
1 'polypeptide(L)'
;MFMRNLVLFRFPTSTDFSEVESVLPYGVLKPVGPLEMNSRGFISPFGREEQERLSCRQGDFLWLTVGGENKILPSAVVNRALESRLQVMEQEQGRRPGGRERKRMKDDILHELLPKAFVKNTRHDAILDLTHGYVAVDTSSRKVGEAFVSDIRGLLGGFPAVPLNAQVAPRSILTGWIAGEPLPDGLSLGESAELR
;
A
#
# COMPACT_ATOMS: atom_id res chain seq x y z
N MET A 1 -13.81 -1.95 13.73
CA MET A 1 -13.37 -2.47 12.42
C MET A 1 -12.67 -3.81 12.67
N PHE A 2 -12.87 -4.82 11.82
CA PHE A 2 -12.12 -6.07 11.87
C PHE A 2 -11.13 -6.14 10.71
N MET A 3 -9.87 -6.46 10.99
CA MET A 3 -8.86 -6.69 9.97
C MET A 3 -9.17 -7.97 9.21
N ARG A 4 -9.06 -7.92 7.87
CA ARG A 4 -9.31 -9.08 7.01
C ARG A 4 -8.04 -9.86 6.73
N ASN A 5 -6.91 -9.18 6.73
CA ASN A 5 -5.59 -9.74 6.53
C ASN A 5 -4.61 -9.10 7.50
N LEU A 6 -3.41 -9.66 7.62
CA LEU A 6 -2.41 -9.19 8.56
C LEU A 6 -1.02 -9.27 7.94
N VAL A 7 -0.36 -8.13 7.79
CA VAL A 7 1.10 -8.07 7.64
C VAL A 7 1.65 -7.35 8.86
N LEU A 8 2.55 -8.04 9.57
CA LEU A 8 3.11 -7.55 10.82
C LEU A 8 4.53 -7.00 10.66
N PHE A 9 4.78 -5.90 11.38
CA PHE A 9 6.08 -5.30 11.56
C PHE A 9 6.36 -5.11 13.04
N ARG A 10 7.64 -5.03 13.41
CA ARG A 10 8.10 -4.77 14.77
C ARG A 10 8.89 -3.46 14.82
N PHE A 11 8.64 -2.66 15.84
CA PHE A 11 9.39 -1.44 16.15
C PHE A 11 9.87 -1.46 17.61
N PRO A 12 10.88 -0.66 17.99
CA PRO A 12 11.33 -0.52 19.37
C PRO A 12 10.23 0.11 20.25
N THR A 13 9.94 -0.49 21.40
CA THR A 13 8.94 0.03 22.36
C THR A 13 9.30 1.41 22.94
N SER A 14 10.55 1.85 22.76
CA SER A 14 11.00 3.20 23.09
C SER A 14 10.61 4.26 22.04
N THR A 15 9.96 3.87 20.95
CA THR A 15 9.49 4.82 19.91
C THR A 15 8.39 5.69 20.49
N ASP A 16 8.55 7.00 20.42
CA ASP A 16 7.55 7.94 20.91
C ASP A 16 6.46 8.21 19.86
N PHE A 17 5.21 8.13 20.30
CA PHE A 17 4.01 8.42 19.51
C PHE A 17 3.17 9.53 20.14
N SER A 18 3.69 10.26 21.13
CA SER A 18 2.98 11.34 21.83
C SER A 18 2.55 12.47 20.88
N GLU A 19 3.40 12.80 19.91
CA GLU A 19 3.16 13.89 18.94
C GLU A 19 2.43 13.45 17.67
N VAL A 20 2.01 12.18 17.55
CA VAL A 20 1.35 11.68 16.31
C VAL A 20 0.17 12.55 15.89
N GLU A 21 -0.68 12.94 16.84
CA GLU A 21 -1.88 13.73 16.57
C GLU A 21 -1.55 15.15 16.07
N SER A 22 -0.44 15.74 16.52
CA SER A 22 -0.01 17.07 16.07
C SER A 22 0.63 17.03 14.68
N VAL A 23 1.30 15.93 14.33
CA VAL A 23 1.97 15.81 13.02
C VAL A 23 1.08 15.25 11.91
N LEU A 24 0.05 14.45 12.24
CA LEU A 24 -0.88 13.84 11.29
C LEU A 24 -1.48 14.82 10.26
N PRO A 25 -1.89 16.05 10.63
CA PRO A 25 -2.41 17.04 9.67
C PRO A 25 -1.46 17.36 8.52
N TYR A 26 -0.14 17.24 8.72
CA TYR A 26 0.85 17.50 7.66
C TYR A 26 0.98 16.35 6.66
N GLY A 27 0.52 15.15 7.02
CA GLY A 27 0.57 13.94 6.20
C GLY A 27 -0.76 13.54 5.55
N VAL A 28 -1.79 14.41 5.59
CA VAL A 28 -3.12 14.09 5.08
C VAL A 28 -3.09 13.78 3.57
N LEU A 29 -3.92 12.80 3.16
CA LEU A 29 -4.11 12.48 1.75
C LEU A 29 -4.53 13.71 0.95
N LYS A 30 -3.72 14.05 -0.06
CA LYS A 30 -4.04 15.08 -1.05
C LYS A 30 -4.65 14.42 -2.29
N PRO A 31 -5.57 15.09 -2.99
CA PRO A 31 -6.07 14.61 -4.27
C PRO A 31 -4.92 14.35 -5.25
N VAL A 32 -5.01 13.27 -6.02
CA VAL A 32 -3.98 12.93 -7.02
C VAL A 32 -3.88 14.01 -8.10
N GLY A 33 -2.66 14.49 -8.35
CA GLY A 33 -2.40 15.53 -9.35
C GLY A 33 -2.76 15.10 -10.78
N PRO A 34 -2.95 16.06 -11.72
CA PRO A 34 -3.35 15.77 -13.10
C PRO A 34 -2.32 14.91 -13.86
N LEU A 35 -1.03 15.03 -13.54
CA LEU A 35 0.05 14.25 -14.15
C LEU A 35 0.66 13.20 -13.20
N GLU A 36 0.08 13.03 -12.01
CA GLU A 36 0.52 12.02 -11.04
C GLU A 36 -0.23 10.70 -11.25
N MET A 37 0.47 9.58 -11.10
CA MET A 37 -0.15 8.25 -11.18
C MET A 37 -0.88 7.88 -9.90
N ASN A 38 -0.36 8.32 -8.75
CA ASN A 38 -0.94 8.05 -7.46
C ASN A 38 -0.65 9.15 -6.45
N SER A 39 -1.47 9.21 -5.42
CA SER A 39 -1.26 9.99 -4.20
C SER A 39 -1.57 9.10 -3.01
N ARG A 40 -0.88 9.30 -1.89
CA ARG A 40 -1.08 8.59 -0.62
C ARG A 40 -0.98 9.57 0.53
N GLY A 41 -1.70 9.29 1.60
CA GLY A 41 -1.60 10.03 2.84
C GLY A 41 -2.58 9.54 3.89
N PHE A 42 -2.50 10.13 5.08
CA PHE A 42 -3.33 9.76 6.20
C PHE A 42 -4.77 10.23 6.00
N ILE A 43 -5.72 9.39 6.38
CA ILE A 43 -7.15 9.68 6.37
C ILE A 43 -7.76 9.27 7.71
N SER A 44 -8.98 9.71 7.97
CA SER A 44 -9.69 9.28 9.17
C SER A 44 -9.93 7.76 9.20
N PRO A 45 -9.64 7.10 10.33
CA PRO A 45 -10.00 5.70 10.54
C PRO A 45 -11.52 5.46 10.57
N PHE A 46 -12.32 6.47 10.84
CA PHE A 46 -13.78 6.34 10.93
C PHE A 46 -14.49 6.45 9.58
N GLY A 47 -13.74 6.69 8.49
CA GLY A 47 -14.30 6.73 7.14
C GLY A 47 -14.94 8.08 6.82
N ARG A 48 -16.08 8.07 6.13
CA ARG A 48 -16.68 9.29 5.56
C ARG A 48 -17.44 10.14 6.58
N GLU A 49 -17.93 9.52 7.64
CA GLU A 49 -18.80 10.14 8.65
C GLU A 49 -18.03 11.08 9.59
N GLU A 50 -16.73 10.84 9.75
CA GLU A 50 -15.85 11.60 10.64
C GLU A 50 -14.53 11.75 9.91
N GLN A 51 -14.18 12.96 9.47
CA GLN A 51 -13.00 13.23 8.64
C GLN A 51 -11.92 14.03 9.37
N GLU A 52 -12.25 14.62 10.53
CA GLU A 52 -11.32 15.47 11.27
C GLU A 52 -10.39 14.63 12.14
N ARG A 53 -10.88 13.52 12.70
CA ARG A 53 -10.08 12.59 13.48
C ARG A 53 -9.20 11.69 12.61
N LEU A 54 -7.91 12.02 12.50
CA LEU A 54 -6.92 11.29 11.69
C LEU A 54 -6.32 10.06 12.40
N SER A 55 -6.63 9.84 13.67
CA SER A 55 -6.24 8.65 14.42
C SER A 55 -7.27 8.31 15.49
N CYS A 56 -7.15 7.11 16.06
CA CYS A 56 -7.89 6.71 17.24
C CYS A 56 -6.94 6.02 18.21
N ARG A 57 -6.86 6.52 19.45
CA ARG A 57 -6.08 5.90 20.53
C ARG A 57 -7.02 5.26 21.54
N GLN A 58 -6.74 4.02 21.92
CA GLN A 58 -7.44 3.30 22.98
C GLN A 58 -6.43 2.54 23.83
N GLY A 59 -6.15 3.06 25.04
CA GLY A 59 -5.04 2.57 25.86
C GLY A 59 -3.71 2.70 25.11
N ASP A 60 -2.95 1.62 25.08
CA ASP A 60 -1.67 1.52 24.36
C ASP A 60 -1.83 1.09 22.89
N PHE A 61 -3.06 1.12 22.35
CA PHE A 61 -3.30 0.87 20.94
C PHE A 61 -3.54 2.17 20.19
N LEU A 62 -2.86 2.33 19.05
CA LEU A 62 -3.01 3.44 18.13
C LEU A 62 -3.48 2.92 16.78
N TRP A 63 -4.64 3.38 16.33
CA TRP A 63 -5.19 3.08 15.01
C TRP A 63 -4.93 4.24 14.05
N LEU A 64 -4.23 3.94 12.96
CA LEU A 64 -3.94 4.84 11.84
C LEU A 64 -4.52 4.27 10.55
N THR A 65 -4.87 5.16 9.62
CA THR A 65 -5.35 4.75 8.29
C THR A 65 -4.66 5.56 7.21
N VAL A 66 -4.15 4.87 6.20
CA VAL A 66 -3.58 5.48 4.99
C VAL A 66 -4.55 5.24 3.85
N GLY A 67 -5.00 6.35 3.27
CA GLY A 67 -5.73 6.37 2.02
C GLY A 67 -4.78 6.52 0.83
N GLY A 68 -5.24 6.14 -0.34
CA GLY A 68 -4.54 6.44 -1.58
C GLY A 68 -5.47 6.59 -2.75
N GLU A 69 -5.11 7.46 -3.68
CA GLU A 69 -5.79 7.68 -4.95
C GLU A 69 -4.89 7.21 -6.08
N ASN A 70 -5.33 6.24 -6.87
CA ASN A 70 -4.55 5.68 -7.98
C ASN A 70 -5.28 5.91 -9.29
N LYS A 71 -4.61 6.50 -10.28
CA LYS A 71 -5.17 6.64 -11.63
C LYS A 71 -5.19 5.29 -12.33
N ILE A 72 -6.36 4.93 -12.83
CA ILE A 72 -6.57 3.74 -13.66
C ILE A 72 -6.25 4.12 -15.10
N LEU A 73 -5.01 3.87 -15.51
CA LEU A 73 -4.58 4.00 -16.90
C LEU A 73 -3.96 2.67 -17.36
N PRO A 74 -4.77 1.74 -17.89
CA PRO A 74 -4.27 0.44 -18.34
C PRO A 74 -3.28 0.61 -19.50
N SER A 75 -2.21 -0.19 -19.48
CA SER A 75 -1.17 -0.18 -20.53
C SER A 75 -1.75 -0.43 -21.92
N ALA A 76 -2.80 -1.26 -22.02
CA ALA A 76 -3.51 -1.52 -23.27
C ALA A 76 -4.10 -0.26 -23.92
N VAL A 77 -4.62 0.68 -23.11
CA VAL A 77 -5.19 1.94 -23.62
C VAL A 77 -4.08 2.83 -24.18
N VAL A 78 -2.96 2.94 -23.46
CA VAL A 78 -1.79 3.72 -23.89
C VAL A 78 -1.18 3.14 -25.16
N ASN A 79 -1.04 1.81 -25.23
CA ASN A 79 -0.47 1.13 -26.39
C ASN A 79 -1.37 1.28 -27.63
N ARG A 80 -2.69 1.14 -27.48
CA ARG A 80 -3.63 1.36 -28.59
C ARG A 80 -3.58 2.79 -29.11
N ALA A 81 -3.52 3.79 -28.22
CA ALA A 81 -3.38 5.19 -28.61
C ALA A 81 -2.05 5.45 -29.33
N LEU A 82 -0.97 4.81 -28.86
CA LEU A 82 0.35 4.88 -29.51
C LEU A 82 0.30 4.28 -30.91
N GLU A 83 -0.18 3.05 -31.06
CA GLU A 83 -0.33 2.38 -32.36
C GLU A 83 -1.13 3.22 -33.35
N SER A 84 -2.24 3.83 -32.91
CA SER A 84 -3.04 4.72 -33.76
C SER A 84 -2.24 5.92 -34.26
N ARG A 85 -1.43 6.58 -33.41
CA ARG A 85 -0.57 7.70 -33.84
C ARG A 85 0.54 7.25 -34.76
N LEU A 86 1.12 6.08 -34.51
CA LEU A 86 2.18 5.52 -35.36
C LEU A 86 1.66 5.22 -36.77
N GLN A 87 0.44 4.69 -36.89
CA GLN A 87 -0.20 4.43 -38.19
C GLN A 87 -0.44 5.73 -38.97
N VAL A 88 -0.99 6.77 -38.33
CA VAL A 88 -1.20 8.07 -38.96
C VAL A 88 0.13 8.66 -39.46
N MET A 89 1.17 8.61 -38.61
CA MET A 89 2.49 9.14 -38.97
C MET A 89 3.16 8.35 -40.11
N GLU A 90 3.02 7.02 -40.13
CA GLU A 90 3.55 6.17 -41.21
C GLU A 90 2.84 6.46 -42.55
N GLN A 91 1.53 6.73 -42.52
CA GLN A 91 0.76 7.14 -43.70
C GLN A 91 1.18 8.53 -44.21
N GLU A 92 1.40 9.49 -43.32
CA GLU A 92 1.73 10.87 -43.68
C GLU A 92 3.20 11.06 -44.12
N GLN A 93 4.14 10.37 -43.47
CA GLN A 93 5.58 10.57 -43.66
C GLN A 93 6.26 9.43 -44.44
N GLY A 94 5.55 8.32 -44.72
CA GLY A 94 6.09 7.17 -45.44
C GLY A 94 7.24 6.45 -44.73
N ARG A 95 7.46 6.73 -43.43
CA ARG A 95 8.54 6.11 -42.62
C ARG A 95 8.03 5.67 -41.26
N ARG A 96 8.70 4.65 -40.71
CA ARG A 96 8.49 4.24 -39.32
C ARG A 96 9.30 5.12 -38.36
N PRO A 97 8.70 5.61 -37.27
CA PRO A 97 9.41 6.37 -36.24
C PRO A 97 10.46 5.51 -35.52
N GLY A 98 11.59 6.15 -35.23
CA GLY A 98 12.67 5.55 -34.43
C GLY A 98 12.26 5.37 -32.96
N GLY A 99 13.07 4.62 -32.19
CA GLY A 99 12.76 4.33 -30.78
C GLY A 99 12.60 5.58 -29.90
N ARG A 100 13.44 6.61 -30.11
CA ARG A 100 13.37 7.89 -29.38
C ARG A 100 12.07 8.65 -29.65
N GLU A 101 11.63 8.64 -30.90
CA GLU A 101 10.41 9.33 -31.35
C GLU A 101 9.15 8.63 -30.80
N ARG A 102 9.14 7.29 -30.78
CA ARG A 102 8.06 6.52 -30.14
C ARG A 102 7.97 6.78 -28.64
N LYS A 103 9.11 6.89 -27.95
CA LYS A 103 9.13 7.21 -26.52
C LYS A 103 8.49 8.57 -26.26
N ARG A 104 8.88 9.59 -27.04
CA ARG A 104 8.28 10.94 -26.95
C ARG A 104 6.77 10.90 -27.19
N MET A 105 6.31 10.21 -28.25
CA MET A 105 4.87 10.06 -28.50
C MET A 105 4.14 9.38 -27.35
N LYS A 106 4.75 8.35 -26.73
CA LYS A 106 4.16 7.68 -25.57
C LYS A 106 4.06 8.63 -24.37
N ASP A 107 5.08 9.45 -24.13
CA ASP A 107 5.07 10.44 -23.06
C ASP A 107 4.00 11.52 -23.31
N ASP A 108 3.83 11.97 -24.56
CA ASP A 108 2.77 12.91 -24.96
C ASP A 108 1.37 12.30 -24.73
N ILE A 109 1.19 11.04 -25.11
CA ILE A 109 -0.06 10.29 -24.86
C ILE A 109 -0.33 10.18 -23.36
N LEU A 110 0.68 9.94 -22.53
CA LEU A 110 0.53 9.91 -21.08
C LEU A 110 0.09 11.28 -20.54
N HIS A 111 0.70 12.38 -21.00
CA HIS A 111 0.30 13.73 -20.60
C HIS A 111 -1.16 14.05 -20.97
N GLU A 112 -1.66 13.51 -22.08
CA GLU A 112 -3.04 13.71 -22.51
C GLU A 112 -4.06 12.80 -21.81
N LEU A 113 -3.67 11.55 -21.51
CA LEU A 113 -4.57 10.55 -20.93
C LEU A 113 -4.61 10.61 -19.40
N LEU A 114 -3.52 10.98 -18.72
CA LEU A 114 -3.45 11.01 -17.26
C LEU A 114 -4.50 11.94 -16.62
N PRO A 115 -4.74 13.16 -17.12
CA PRO A 115 -5.77 14.02 -16.57
C PRO A 115 -7.20 13.45 -16.73
N LYS A 116 -7.41 12.56 -17.71
CA LYS A 116 -8.70 11.95 -18.05
C LYS A 116 -8.92 10.59 -17.38
N ALA A 117 -7.88 10.02 -16.75
CA ALA A 117 -7.96 8.70 -16.15
C ALA A 117 -8.85 8.71 -14.89
N PHE A 118 -9.67 7.67 -14.74
CA PHE A 118 -10.46 7.48 -13.53
C PHE A 118 -9.57 7.25 -12.31
N VAL A 119 -10.02 7.73 -11.15
CA VAL A 119 -9.29 7.56 -9.88
C VAL A 119 -9.93 6.42 -9.09
N LYS A 120 -9.10 5.50 -8.60
CA LYS A 120 -9.46 4.43 -7.67
C LYS A 120 -8.92 4.74 -6.28
N ASN A 121 -9.81 4.89 -5.32
CA ASN A 121 -9.44 5.03 -3.92
C ASN A 121 -9.04 3.67 -3.33
N THR A 122 -8.06 3.72 -2.44
CA THR A 122 -7.55 2.61 -1.65
C THR A 122 -7.49 3.03 -0.20
N ARG A 123 -7.62 2.06 0.69
CA ARG A 123 -7.59 2.26 2.14
C ARG A 123 -6.85 1.09 2.76
N HIS A 124 -5.92 1.41 3.64
CA HIS A 124 -5.21 0.46 4.48
C HIS A 124 -5.26 0.95 5.91
N ASP A 125 -5.74 0.10 6.79
CA ASP A 125 -5.81 0.36 8.22
C ASP A 125 -4.62 -0.31 8.90
N ALA A 126 -4.12 0.30 9.97
CA ALA A 126 -3.14 -0.35 10.83
C ALA A 126 -3.40 -0.06 12.30
N ILE A 127 -3.20 -1.10 13.12
CA ILE A 127 -3.21 -0.98 14.58
C ILE A 127 -1.77 -1.15 15.06
N LEU A 128 -1.32 -0.19 15.86
CA LEU A 128 -0.03 -0.20 16.52
C LEU A 128 -0.26 -0.58 17.98
N ASP A 129 0.39 -1.65 18.42
CA ASP A 129 0.53 -2.02 19.83
C ASP A 129 1.79 -1.34 20.37
N LEU A 130 1.60 -0.28 21.16
CA LEU A 130 2.68 0.54 21.69
C LEU A 130 3.40 -0.15 22.86
N THR A 131 2.72 -1.06 23.57
CA THR A 131 3.30 -1.82 24.69
C THR A 131 4.32 -2.84 24.19
N HIS A 132 3.99 -3.59 23.14
CA HIS A 132 4.82 -4.69 22.64
C HIS A 132 5.65 -4.33 21.40
N GLY A 133 5.35 -3.20 20.75
CA GLY A 133 6.09 -2.70 19.60
C GLY A 133 5.72 -3.39 18.30
N TYR A 134 4.43 -3.61 18.03
CA TYR A 134 3.94 -4.25 16.80
C TYR A 134 3.07 -3.31 15.97
N VAL A 135 3.23 -3.35 14.65
CA VAL A 135 2.28 -2.77 13.69
C VAL A 135 1.60 -3.91 12.95
N ALA A 136 0.28 -3.98 13.06
CA ALA A 136 -0.57 -4.83 12.27
C ALA A 136 -1.22 -4.02 11.15
N VAL A 137 -0.86 -4.30 9.89
CA VAL A 137 -1.45 -3.64 8.71
C VAL A 137 -2.47 -4.56 8.06
N ASP A 138 -3.69 -4.07 7.81
CA ASP A 138 -4.76 -4.82 7.13
C ASP A 138 -4.50 -4.91 5.62
N THR A 139 -3.65 -5.86 5.25
CA THR A 139 -3.28 -6.17 3.87
C THR A 139 -2.76 -7.59 3.74
N SER A 140 -2.92 -8.21 2.58
CA SER A 140 -2.25 -9.47 2.23
C SER A 140 -0.92 -9.26 1.51
N SER A 141 -0.59 -8.00 1.17
CA SER A 141 0.61 -7.65 0.40
C SER A 141 1.69 -7.05 1.29
N ARG A 142 2.83 -7.75 1.39
CA ARG A 142 4.01 -7.26 2.12
C ARG A 142 4.48 -5.90 1.61
N LYS A 143 4.47 -5.68 0.30
CA LYS A 143 4.84 -4.41 -0.33
C LYS A 143 3.94 -3.26 0.14
N VAL A 144 2.64 -3.51 0.29
CA VAL A 144 1.69 -2.50 0.80
C VAL A 144 1.95 -2.22 2.27
N GLY A 145 2.25 -3.25 3.07
CA GLY A 145 2.66 -3.08 4.47
C GLY A 145 3.94 -2.25 4.61
N GLU A 146 4.97 -2.54 3.81
CA GLU A 146 6.23 -1.77 3.80
C GLU A 146 6.01 -0.31 3.38
N ALA A 147 5.12 -0.07 2.42
CA ALA A 147 4.72 1.28 2.03
C ALA A 147 4.01 2.01 3.19
N PHE A 148 3.09 1.35 3.89
CA PHE A 148 2.41 1.92 5.05
C PHE A 148 3.38 2.32 6.18
N VAL A 149 4.33 1.44 6.49
CA VAL A 149 5.39 1.72 7.46
C VAL A 149 6.27 2.90 7.00
N SER A 150 6.50 3.02 5.70
CA SER A 150 7.23 4.15 5.12
C SER A 150 6.45 5.46 5.20
N ASP A 151 5.12 5.42 5.09
CA ASP A 151 4.25 6.57 5.29
C ASP A 151 4.32 7.07 6.75
N ILE A 152 4.30 6.16 7.75
CA ILE A 152 4.54 6.51 9.17
C ILE A 152 5.93 7.10 9.36
N ARG A 153 6.96 6.52 8.73
CA ARG A 153 8.33 7.02 8.82
C ARG A 153 8.46 8.45 8.28
N GLY A 154 7.81 8.74 7.16
CA GLY A 154 7.78 10.08 6.59
C GLY A 154 7.08 11.08 7.50
N LEU A 155 6.02 10.65 8.18
CA LEU A 155 5.26 11.49 9.11
C LEU A 155 6.05 11.83 10.38
N LEU A 156 6.66 10.83 11.01
CA LEU A 156 7.37 10.97 12.28
C LEU A 156 8.82 11.47 12.13
N GLY A 157 9.32 11.58 10.90
CA GLY A 157 10.75 11.83 10.63
C GLY A 157 11.66 10.63 10.93
N GLY A 158 11.14 9.58 11.57
CA GLY A 158 11.85 8.35 11.86
C GLY A 158 10.88 7.27 12.37
N PHE A 159 10.97 6.06 11.80
CA PHE A 159 10.20 4.91 12.26
C PHE A 159 10.97 3.61 11.91
N PRO A 160 11.74 3.06 12.87
CA PRO A 160 12.58 1.90 12.66
C PRO A 160 11.79 0.59 12.78
N ALA A 161 10.67 0.49 12.04
CA ALA A 161 9.90 -0.73 11.92
C ALA A 161 10.51 -1.69 10.89
N VAL A 162 10.64 -2.96 11.27
CA VAL A 162 11.16 -4.05 10.44
C VAL A 162 10.12 -5.16 10.28
N PRO A 163 10.11 -5.90 9.16
CA PRO A 163 9.25 -7.07 9.00
C PRO A 163 9.49 -8.09 10.11
N LEU A 164 8.44 -8.79 10.52
CA LEU A 164 8.57 -9.89 11.47
C LEU A 164 9.33 -11.06 10.83
N ASN A 165 10.41 -11.47 11.49
CA ASN A 165 11.20 -12.63 11.09
C ASN A 165 11.04 -13.71 12.17
N ALA A 166 10.60 -14.89 11.76
CA ALA A 166 10.55 -16.05 12.64
C ALA A 166 11.96 -16.61 12.85
N GLN A 167 12.26 -17.06 14.08
CA GLN A 167 13.53 -17.73 14.37
C GLN A 167 13.64 -19.09 13.69
N VAL A 168 12.50 -19.78 13.55
CA VAL A 168 12.37 -21.07 12.88
C VAL A 168 11.55 -20.87 11.62
N ALA A 169 11.93 -21.57 10.54
CA ALA A 169 11.22 -21.49 9.27
C ALA A 169 9.75 -21.92 9.45
N PRO A 170 8.76 -21.03 9.19
CA PRO A 170 7.34 -21.35 9.40
C PRO A 170 6.89 -22.59 8.64
N ARG A 171 7.42 -22.83 7.43
CA ARG A 171 7.14 -24.04 6.64
C ARG A 171 7.45 -25.32 7.41
N SER A 172 8.57 -25.38 8.15
CA SER A 172 8.94 -26.58 8.92
C SER A 172 7.94 -26.86 10.03
N ILE A 173 7.54 -25.82 10.76
CA ILE A 173 6.57 -25.90 11.85
C ILE A 173 5.20 -26.34 11.32
N LEU A 174 4.73 -25.71 10.23
CA LEU A 174 3.44 -26.04 9.62
C LEU A 174 3.40 -27.48 9.09
N THR A 175 4.49 -27.97 8.50
CA THR A 175 4.60 -29.39 8.09
C THR A 175 4.53 -30.32 9.29
N GLY A 176 5.21 -29.99 10.39
CA GLY A 176 5.16 -30.76 11.64
C GLY A 176 3.75 -30.89 12.20
N TRP A 177 3.01 -29.77 12.25
CA TRP A 177 1.61 -29.77 12.73
C TRP A 177 0.69 -30.64 11.88
N ILE A 178 0.85 -30.64 10.55
CA ILE A 178 0.09 -31.52 9.65
C ILE A 178 0.51 -32.99 9.83
N ALA A 179 1.77 -33.25 10.14
CA ALA A 179 2.29 -34.60 10.39
C ALA A 179 1.92 -35.19 11.77
N GLY A 180 1.25 -34.42 12.63
CA GLY A 180 0.78 -34.85 13.95
C GLY A 180 1.67 -34.42 15.13
N GLU A 181 2.62 -33.51 14.92
CA GLU A 181 3.30 -32.84 16.04
C GLU A 181 2.30 -32.02 16.87
N PRO A 182 2.52 -31.88 18.19
CA PRO A 182 1.62 -31.15 19.06
C PRO A 182 1.46 -29.69 18.60
N LEU A 183 0.21 -29.26 18.46
CA LEU A 183 -0.12 -27.86 18.22
C LEU A 183 0.02 -27.06 19.53
N PRO A 184 0.43 -25.78 19.45
CA PRO A 184 0.35 -24.88 20.59
C PRO A 184 -1.10 -24.72 21.09
N ASP A 185 -1.25 -24.49 22.39
CA ASP A 185 -2.55 -24.25 23.01
C ASP A 185 -3.30 -23.11 22.31
N GLY A 186 -4.60 -23.32 22.07
CA GLY A 186 -5.47 -22.35 21.41
C GLY A 186 -5.43 -22.36 19.88
N LEU A 187 -4.56 -23.18 19.27
CA LEU A 187 -4.57 -23.41 17.82
C LEU A 187 -5.25 -24.74 17.48
N SER A 188 -5.93 -24.75 16.34
CA SER A 188 -6.51 -25.96 15.74
C SER A 188 -6.27 -25.93 14.22
N LEU A 189 -6.19 -27.12 13.61
CA LEU A 189 -6.05 -27.23 12.16
C LEU A 189 -7.37 -26.84 11.48
N GLY A 190 -7.27 -26.03 10.43
CA GLY A 190 -8.39 -25.75 9.53
C GLY A 190 -8.57 -26.83 8.47
N GLU A 191 -9.42 -26.55 7.48
CA GLU A 191 -9.78 -27.51 6.41
C GLU A 191 -8.97 -27.35 5.12
N SER A 192 -8.05 -26.39 5.04
CA SER A 192 -7.30 -26.08 3.82
C SER A 192 -5.80 -25.95 4.06
N ALA A 193 -5.00 -26.55 3.18
CA ALA A 193 -3.54 -26.38 3.15
C ALA A 193 -3.02 -26.32 1.70
N GLU A 194 -1.93 -25.58 1.49
CA GLU A 194 -1.19 -25.56 0.23
C GLU A 194 0.16 -26.26 0.43
N LEU A 195 0.40 -27.33 -0.32
CA LEU A 195 1.65 -28.10 -0.28
C LEU A 195 2.46 -27.81 -1.55
N ARG A 196 3.75 -27.52 -1.38
CA ARG A 196 4.70 -27.29 -2.47
C ARG A 196 5.96 -28.11 -2.26
#